data_AF-A0A1K2FBA0-F1
#
_entry.id   AF-A0A1K2FBA0-F1
#
_cell.length_a   1.000
_cell.length_b   1.000
_cell.length_c   1.000
_cell.angle_alpha   90.00
_cell.angle_beta   90.00
_cell.angle_gamma   90.00
#
_symmetry.space_group_name_H-M   'P 1'
#
loop_
_entity.id
_entity.type
_entity.pdbx_description
1 polymer ?
#
loop_
_entity_poly.entity_id
_entity_poly.type
_entity_poly.pdbx_seq_one_letter_code
_entity_poly.pdbx_strand_id
1 'polypeptide(L)'
;MPGDEVQRLGELLGRVMDLIDTRPSGYDPEDVGPPLVRPGTNFDDAWKDGRVQVKRNSKDLKDACEAIVKAFDDFDTKMGSSLKEGGGQGGDATPAGSGTRPS
;
A
#
# COMPACT_ATOMS: atom_id res chain seq x y z
N MET A 1 10.99 -9.09 -0.84
CA MET A 1 11.44 -7.79 -0.30
C MET A 1 10.34 -7.24 0.57
N PRO A 2 10.61 -6.44 1.62
CA PRO A 2 9.58 -5.90 2.51
C PRO A 2 8.41 -5.18 1.79
N GLY A 3 8.61 -4.73 0.55
CA GLY A 3 7.58 -4.13 -0.30
C GLY A 3 6.61 -5.12 -0.96
N ASP A 4 6.99 -6.40 -1.15
CA ASP A 4 6.20 -7.37 -1.93
C ASP A 4 4.91 -7.75 -1.20
N GLU A 5 4.98 -7.96 0.12
CA GLU A 5 3.79 -8.29 0.93
C GLU A 5 2.82 -7.10 1.01
N VAL A 6 3.33 -5.88 1.10
CA VAL A 6 2.53 -4.64 1.14
C VAL A 6 1.88 -4.38 -0.21
N GLN A 7 2.61 -4.60 -1.30
CA GLN A 7 2.08 -4.52 -2.66
C GLN A 7 0.95 -5.53 -2.86
N ARG A 8 1.17 -6.79 -2.47
CA ARG A 8 0.14 -7.84 -2.54
C ARG A 8 -1.10 -7.50 -1.71
N LEU A 9 -0.93 -6.89 -0.53
CA LEU A 9 -2.05 -6.41 0.27
C LEU A 9 -2.84 -5.33 -0.46
N GLY A 10 -2.16 -4.34 -1.05
CA GLY A 10 -2.79 -3.29 -1.85
C GLY A 10 -3.61 -3.83 -3.03
N GLU A 11 -3.09 -4.85 -3.73
CA GLU A 11 -3.81 -5.54 -4.81
C GLU A 11 -5.05 -6.29 -4.32
N LEU A 12 -4.98 -6.94 -3.16
CA LEU A 12 -6.13 -7.63 -2.57
C LEU A 12 -7.22 -6.65 -2.15
N LEU A 13 -6.84 -5.51 -1.59
CA LEU A 13 -7.77 -4.42 -1.25
C LEU A 13 -8.42 -3.83 -2.51
N GLY A 14 -7.65 -3.70 -3.60
CA GLY A 14 -8.18 -3.37 -4.93
C GLY A 14 -9.29 -4.32 -5.36
N ARG A 15 -9.02 -5.63 -5.28
CA ARG A 15 -10.01 -6.66 -5.62
C ARG A 15 -11.28 -6.60 -4.77
N VAL A 16 -11.17 -6.28 -3.47
CA VAL A 16 -12.36 -6.09 -2.62
C VAL A 16 -13.23 -4.96 -3.16
N MET A 17 -12.63 -3.83 -3.54
CA MET A 17 -13.38 -2.69 -4.10
C MET A 17 -14.02 -2.99 -5.46
N ASP A 18 -13.36 -3.80 -6.29
CA ASP A 18 -13.91 -4.20 -7.59
C ASP A 18 -15.08 -5.18 -7.43
N LEU A 19 -15.02 -6.06 -6.43
CA LEU A 19 -16.00 -7.13 -6.23
C LEU A 19 -17.23 -6.68 -5.45
N ILE A 20 -17.09 -5.69 -4.55
CA ILE A 20 -18.16 -5.31 -3.61
C ILE A 20 -19.42 -4.74 -4.29
N ASP A 21 -19.27 -4.20 -5.50
CA ASP A 21 -20.38 -3.61 -6.27
C ASP A 21 -20.81 -4.46 -7.49
N THR A 22 -20.30 -5.69 -7.61
CA THR A 22 -20.54 -6.53 -8.80
C THR A 22 -22.00 -6.92 -9.04
N ARG A 23 -22.84 -6.91 -8.00
CA ARG A 23 -24.25 -7.19 -8.14
C ARG A 23 -25.09 -6.37 -7.16
N PRO A 24 -26.19 -5.73 -7.60
CA PRO A 24 -27.20 -5.22 -6.67
C PRO A 24 -27.77 -6.38 -5.85
N SER A 25 -28.20 -6.10 -4.62
CA SER A 25 -28.81 -7.12 -3.74
C SER A 25 -29.99 -7.85 -4.39
N GLY A 26 -30.65 -7.22 -5.37
CA GLY A 26 -31.84 -7.77 -6.02
C GLY A 26 -33.03 -7.83 -5.07
N TYR A 27 -32.97 -7.13 -3.95
CA TYR A 27 -34.03 -7.11 -2.96
C TYR A 27 -35.22 -6.28 -3.48
N ASP A 28 -36.37 -6.92 -3.58
CA ASP A 28 -37.66 -6.28 -3.82
C ASP A 28 -38.63 -6.66 -2.69
N PRO A 29 -39.20 -5.68 -1.94
CA PRO A 29 -40.23 -5.94 -0.94
C PRO A 29 -41.44 -6.72 -1.47
N GLU A 30 -41.79 -6.56 -2.75
CA GLU A 30 -42.93 -7.24 -3.38
C GLU A 30 -42.66 -8.73 -3.58
N ASP A 31 -41.40 -9.13 -3.81
CA ASP A 31 -41.00 -10.53 -4.03
C ASP A 31 -41.02 -11.36 -2.74
N VAL A 32 -40.78 -10.73 -1.58
CA VAL A 32 -40.68 -11.45 -0.29
C VAL A 32 -41.98 -11.44 0.50
N GLY A 33 -42.79 -10.38 0.39
CA GLY A 33 -44.05 -10.22 1.12
C GLY A 33 -43.93 -10.20 2.66
N PRO A 34 -45.01 -9.91 3.39
CA PRO A 34 -45.03 -10.01 4.85
C PRO A 34 -44.81 -11.47 5.31
N PRO A 35 -44.07 -11.72 6.42
CA PRO A 35 -43.50 -10.77 7.38
C PRO A 35 -42.07 -10.29 7.05
N LEU A 36 -41.52 -10.71 5.90
CA LEU A 36 -40.11 -10.53 5.57
C LEU A 36 -39.76 -9.16 5.01
N VAL A 37 -40.76 -8.37 4.57
CA VAL A 37 -40.58 -7.00 4.09
C VAL A 37 -39.77 -6.14 5.06
N ARG A 38 -40.17 -6.06 6.32
CA ARG A 38 -39.49 -5.19 7.30
C ARG A 38 -38.04 -5.61 7.56
N PRO A 39 -37.73 -6.87 7.90
CA PRO A 39 -36.33 -7.28 8.10
C PRO A 39 -35.51 -7.24 6.81
N GLY A 40 -36.11 -7.54 5.66
CA GLY A 40 -35.45 -7.46 4.35
C GLY A 40 -35.03 -6.04 4.01
N THR A 41 -35.92 -5.06 4.19
CA THR A 41 -35.61 -3.65 3.95
C THR A 41 -34.52 -3.16 4.90
N ASN A 42 -34.61 -3.50 6.19
CA ASN A 42 -33.57 -3.15 7.16
C ASN A 42 -32.20 -3.74 6.78
N PHE A 43 -32.16 -4.98 6.30
CA PHE A 43 -30.93 -5.61 5.84
C PHE A 43 -30.38 -4.90 4.59
N ASP A 44 -31.22 -4.62 3.61
CA ASP A 44 -30.80 -3.98 2.36
C ASP A 44 -30.24 -2.57 2.59
N ASP A 45 -30.86 -1.79 3.47
CA ASP A 45 -30.36 -0.47 3.88
C ASP A 45 -29.00 -0.57 4.61
N ALA A 46 -28.89 -1.49 5.58
CA ALA A 46 -27.64 -1.71 6.32
C ALA A 46 -26.52 -2.23 5.39
N TRP A 47 -26.86 -3.09 4.43
CA TRP A 47 -25.91 -3.59 3.44
C TRP A 47 -25.43 -2.46 2.51
N LYS A 48 -26.34 -1.61 2.03
CA LYS A 48 -26.00 -0.45 1.18
C LYS A 48 -25.06 0.53 1.87
N ASP A 49 -25.25 0.80 3.15
CA ASP A 49 -24.35 1.64 3.92
C ASP A 49 -23.01 0.92 4.20
N GLY A 50 -23.07 -0.32 4.68
CA GLY A 50 -21.89 -1.12 5.01
C GLY A 50 -20.93 -1.29 3.83
N ARG A 51 -21.44 -1.55 2.62
CA ARG A 51 -20.58 -1.65 1.42
C ARG A 51 -19.85 -0.35 1.08
N VAL A 52 -20.48 0.80 1.29
CA VAL A 52 -19.84 2.11 1.06
C VAL A 52 -18.69 2.31 2.04
N GLN A 53 -18.90 1.97 3.31
CA GLN A 53 -17.85 2.05 4.33
C GLN A 53 -16.69 1.10 4.03
N VAL A 54 -16.97 -0.16 3.68
CA VAL A 54 -15.92 -1.14 3.32
C VAL A 54 -15.12 -0.67 2.11
N LYS A 55 -15.80 -0.14 1.08
CA LYS A 55 -15.13 0.40 -0.11
C LYS A 55 -14.22 1.57 0.23
N ARG A 56 -14.69 2.52 1.04
CA ARG A 56 -13.88 3.67 1.47
C ARG A 56 -12.66 3.22 2.28
N ASN A 57 -12.84 2.38 3.28
CA ASN A 57 -11.75 1.92 4.14
C ASN A 57 -10.73 1.08 3.34
N SER A 58 -11.20 0.26 2.40
CA SER A 58 -10.32 -0.51 1.52
C SER A 58 -9.50 0.39 0.60
N LYS A 59 -10.10 1.49 0.12
CA LYS A 59 -9.37 2.51 -0.66
C LYS A 59 -8.28 3.17 0.18
N ASP A 60 -8.63 3.68 1.36
CA ASP A 60 -7.67 4.38 2.23
C ASP A 60 -6.48 3.47 2.60
N LEU A 61 -6.74 2.19 2.85
CA LEU A 61 -5.70 1.19 3.11
C LEU A 61 -4.85 0.88 1.88
N LYS A 62 -5.45 0.79 0.68
CA LYS A 62 -4.71 0.58 -0.57
C LYS A 62 -3.79 1.76 -0.84
N ASP A 63 -4.29 2.99 -0.71
CA ASP A 63 -3.51 4.21 -0.91
C ASP A 63 -2.34 4.29 0.10
N ALA A 64 -2.55 3.85 1.34
CA ALA A 64 -1.48 3.72 2.34
C ALA A 64 -0.44 2.65 1.95
N CYS A 65 -0.86 1.49 1.41
CA CYS A 65 0.06 0.47 0.92
C CYS A 65 0.93 1.01 -0.23
N GLU A 66 0.34 1.74 -1.18
CA GLU A 66 1.07 2.37 -2.29
C GLU A 66 2.09 3.40 -1.79
N ALA A 67 1.73 4.20 -0.77
CA ALA A 67 2.65 5.15 -0.15
C ALA A 67 3.83 4.46 0.54
N ILE A 68 3.61 3.33 1.21
CA ILE A 68 4.66 2.54 1.87
C ILE A 68 5.61 1.94 0.83
N VAL A 69 5.09 1.32 -0.23
CA VAL A 69 5.91 0.76 -1.32
C VAL A 69 6.78 1.85 -1.94
N LYS A 70 6.19 3.00 -2.26
CA LYS A 70 6.92 4.15 -2.79
C LYS A 70 8.03 4.63 -1.84
N ALA A 71 7.76 4.66 -0.53
CA ALA A 71 8.77 5.07 0.45
C ALA A 71 9.98 4.12 0.50
N PHE A 72 9.76 2.81 0.32
CA PHE A 72 10.85 1.84 0.20
C PHE A 72 11.65 2.05 -1.10
N ASP A 73 10.99 2.23 -2.23
CA ASP A 73 11.67 2.50 -3.52
C ASP A 73 12.51 3.78 -3.48
N ASP A 74 11.98 4.85 -2.87
CA ASP A 74 12.67 6.12 -2.69
C ASP A 74 13.89 5.97 -1.76
N PHE A 75 13.77 5.14 -0.72
CA PHE A 75 14.86 4.87 0.21
C PHE A 75 15.99 4.07 -0.45
N ASP A 76 15.65 3.02 -1.19
CA ASP A 76 16.63 2.19 -1.92
C ASP A 76 17.36 3.00 -2.99
N THR A 77 16.64 3.88 -3.71
CA THR A 77 17.23 4.79 -4.70
C THR A 77 18.23 5.76 -4.06
N LYS A 78 17.88 6.35 -2.91
CA LYS A 78 18.76 7.27 -2.17
C LYS A 78 20.00 6.55 -1.65
N MET A 79 19.83 5.39 -1.02
CA MET A 79 20.96 4.62 -0.48
C MET A 79 21.90 4.14 -1.59
N GLY A 80 21.35 3.65 -2.71
CA GLY A 80 22.15 3.27 -3.88
C GLY A 80 22.92 4.43 -4.51
N SER A 81 22.33 5.63 -4.50
CA SER A 81 23.00 6.85 -4.96
C SER A 81 24.14 7.27 -4.03
N SER A 82 23.93 7.23 -2.71
CA SER A 82 24.97 7.55 -1.71
C SER A 82 26.14 6.55 -1.72
N LEU A 83 25.88 5.27 -2.01
CA LEU A 83 26.92 4.25 -2.17
C LEU A 83 27.77 4.46 -3.44
N LYS A 84 27.17 4.94 -4.54
CA LYS A 84 27.92 5.30 -5.76
C LYS A 84 28.78 6.55 -5.57
N GLU A 85 28.30 7.51 -4.79
CA GLU A 85 29.01 8.77 -4.54
C GLU A 85 30.17 8.60 -3.55
N GLY A 86 30.04 7.71 -2.55
CA GLY A 86 31.10 7.40 -1.58
C GLY A 86 32.14 6.37 -2.01
N GLY A 87 31.88 5.59 -3.07
CA GLY A 87 32.77 4.52 -3.54
C GLY A 87 33.89 4.95 -4.51
N GLY A 88 33.95 6.23 -4.90
CA GLY A 88 34.81 6.72 -5.97
C GLY A 88 36.10 7.45 -5.55
N GLN A 89 36.40 7.57 -4.26
CA GLN A 89 37.53 8.40 -3.81
C GLN A 89 38.29 7.73 -2.65
N GLY A 90 39.05 6.69 -2.98
CA GLY A 90 39.84 5.93 -2.01
C GLY A 90 41.07 5.25 -2.61
N GLY A 91 41.71 5.86 -3.61
CA GLY A 91 42.84 5.24 -4.29
C GLY A 91 43.76 6.23 -4.99
N ASP A 92 44.33 7.19 -4.24
CA ASP A 92 45.72 7.61 -4.46
C ASP A 92 46.21 8.44 -3.27
N ALA A 93 46.70 7.74 -2.24
CA ALA A 93 47.48 8.36 -1.18
C ALA A 93 48.96 8.23 -1.55
N THR A 94 49.48 9.22 -2.29
CA THR A 94 50.92 9.44 -2.47
C THR A 94 51.57 9.62 -1.09
N PRO A 95 52.55 8.81 -0.67
CA PRO A 95 53.23 9.03 0.60
C PRO A 95 54.23 10.16 0.44
N ALA A 96 53.84 11.37 0.84
CA ALA A 96 54.76 12.48 1.00
C ALA A 96 55.38 12.45 2.40
N GLY A 97 56.69 12.19 2.45
CA GLY A 97 57.57 12.71 3.49
C GLY A 97 57.90 11.78 4.66
N SER A 98 58.96 10.98 4.54
CA SER A 98 59.77 10.58 5.70
C SER A 98 60.98 11.52 5.79
N GLY A 99 60.88 12.50 6.68
CA GLY A 99 61.95 13.44 6.99
C GLY A 99 63.20 12.73 7.50
N THR A 100 64.35 13.20 7.02
CA THR A 100 65.68 12.83 7.50
C THR A 100 65.80 13.15 9.00
N ARG A 101 66.20 12.14 9.78
CA ARG A 101 66.28 12.08 11.24
C ARG A 101 67.45 12.91 11.81
N PRO A 102 67.37 13.43 13.06
CA PRO A 102 68.36 14.38 13.59
C PRO A 102 69.56 13.72 14.28
N SER A 103 70.56 14.60 14.52
CA SER A 103 71.86 14.48 15.22
C SER A 103 73.03 13.98 14.38
#